data_AF-A0A2T0SAJ0-F1
#
_entry.id   AF-A0A2T0SAJ0-F1
#
_cell.length_a   1.000
_cell.length_b   1.000
_cell.length_c   1.000
_cell.angle_alpha   90.00
_cell.angle_beta   90.00
_cell.angle_gamma   90.00
#
_symmetry.space_group_name_H-M   'P 1'
#
loop_
_entity.id
_entity.type
_entity.pdbx_description
1 polymer ?
#
loop_
_entity_poly.entity_id
_entity_poly.type
_entity_poly.pdbx_seq_one_letter_code
_entity_poly.pdbx_strand_id
1 'polypeptide(L)'
;MMVDVVRSYKEPLTRQQLFSWHKMIMNGRMDLDMIGGYRTHPDPMQIVSGRLDRPRVFYEAPPSERMEEEMNQYISPGSIERPMSRCQRSFMQG
;
A
#
# COMPACT_ATOMS: atom_id res chain seq x y z
N MET A 1 -4.85 -3.72 16.04
CA MET A 1 -3.93 -3.66 14.89
C MET A 1 -2.48 -3.77 15.34
N MET A 2 -1.92 -2.82 16.11
CA MET A 2 -0.50 -2.86 16.55
C MET A 2 -0.04 -4.18 17.19
N VAL A 3 -0.80 -4.71 18.15
CA VAL A 3 -0.45 -5.99 18.81
C VAL A 3 -0.45 -7.16 17.84
N ASP A 4 -1.35 -7.14 16.85
CA ASP A 4 -1.50 -8.21 15.86
C ASP A 4 -0.30 -8.23 14.90
N VAL A 5 0.14 -7.06 14.45
CA VAL A 5 1.35 -6.90 13.61
C VAL A 5 2.59 -7.43 14.33
N VAL A 6 2.81 -7.04 15.59
CA VAL A 6 3.99 -7.46 16.36
C VAL A 6 3.98 -8.97 16.65
N ARG A 7 2.82 -9.61 16.65
CA ARG A 7 2.72 -11.07 16.86
C ARG A 7 2.89 -11.87 15.56
N SER A 8 2.36 -11.35 14.45
CA SER A 8 2.29 -12.06 13.17
C SER A 8 3.36 -11.65 12.16
N TYR A 9 4.27 -10.71 12.47
CA TYR A 9 5.30 -10.24 11.51
C TYR A 9 6.23 -11.33 10.96
N LYS A 10 6.36 -12.47 11.65
CA LYS A 10 7.16 -13.62 11.19
C LYS A 10 6.38 -14.57 10.30
N GLU A 11 5.06 -14.46 10.28
CA GLU A 11 4.18 -15.30 9.47
C GLU A 11 4.07 -14.72 8.06
N PRO A 12 3.87 -15.56 7.02
CA PRO A 12 3.59 -15.06 5.68
C PRO A 12 2.37 -14.13 5.68
N LEU A 13 2.54 -12.92 5.15
CA LEU A 13 1.47 -11.92 5.09
C LEU A 13 0.33 -12.43 4.21
N THR A 14 -0.87 -12.59 4.76
CA THR A 14 -2.05 -12.97 3.96
C THR A 14 -2.90 -11.76 3.58
N ARG A 15 -3.66 -11.89 2.48
CA ARG A 15 -4.65 -10.87 2.07
C ARG A 15 -5.68 -10.60 3.17
N GLN A 16 -6.10 -11.65 3.87
CA GLN A 16 -7.08 -11.54 4.96
C GLN A 16 -6.54 -10.71 6.13
N GLN A 17 -5.27 -10.92 6.53
CA GLN A 17 -4.62 -10.11 7.56
C GLN A 17 -4.54 -8.64 7.14
N LEU A 18 -4.11 -8.36 5.89
CA LEU A 18 -4.04 -6.99 5.38
C LEU A 18 -5.41 -6.28 5.43
N PHE A 19 -6.48 -6.95 4.99
CA PHE A 19 -7.83 -6.38 5.01
C PHE A 19 -8.38 -6.22 6.42
N SER A 20 -8.07 -7.16 7.32
CA SER A 20 -8.42 -7.03 8.74
C SER A 20 -7.76 -5.80 9.35
N TRP A 21 -6.45 -5.60 9.13
CA TRP A 21 -5.76 -4.41 9.60
C TRP A 21 -6.32 -3.12 9.00
N HIS A 22 -6.64 -3.12 7.71
CA HIS A 22 -7.28 -1.98 7.06
C HIS A 22 -8.61 -1.62 7.73
N LYS A 23 -9.46 -2.62 8.02
CA LYS A 23 -10.70 -2.42 8.79
C LYS A 23 -10.45 -1.86 10.18
N MET A 24 -9.42 -2.33 10.88
CA MET A 24 -9.09 -1.84 12.22
C MET A 24 -8.63 -0.37 12.22
N ILE A 25 -7.83 0.04 11.23
CA ILE A 25 -7.33 1.42 11.11
C ILE A 25 -8.45 2.38 10.71
N MET A 26 -9.31 1.96 9.78
CA MET A 26 -10.41 2.79 9.26
C MET A 26 -11.69 2.68 10.10
N ASN A 27 -11.64 2.01 11.24
CA ASN A 27 -12.81 1.83 12.09
C ASN A 27 -13.36 3.21 12.54
N GLY A 28 -14.65 3.43 12.35
CA GLY A 28 -15.33 4.70 12.66
C GLY A 28 -15.32 5.73 11.53
N ARG A 29 -14.71 5.42 10.37
CA ARG A 29 -14.81 6.24 9.16
C ARG A 29 -16.02 5.84 8.32
N MET A 30 -16.79 6.83 7.91
CA MET A 30 -18.00 6.68 7.08
C MET A 30 -17.86 7.37 5.72
N ASP A 31 -16.76 8.11 5.52
CA ASP A 31 -16.38 8.86 4.33
C ASP A 31 -15.72 8.01 3.24
N LEU A 32 -15.48 6.72 3.51
CA LEU A 32 -14.77 5.83 2.60
C LEU A 32 -15.74 4.88 1.89
N ASP A 33 -15.63 4.85 0.57
CA ASP A 33 -16.39 3.92 -0.28
C ASP A 33 -15.95 2.45 -0.11
N MET A 34 -14.69 2.22 0.34
CA MET A 34 -14.12 0.87 0.46
C MET A 34 -13.30 0.72 1.73
N ILE A 35 -13.76 -0.14 2.63
CA ILE A 35 -13.05 -0.52 3.86
C ILE A 35 -12.79 -2.04 3.84
N GLY A 36 -11.54 -2.43 4.03
CA GLY A 36 -11.14 -3.84 4.01
C GLY A 36 -11.09 -4.50 2.63
N GLY A 37 -10.80 -3.73 1.58
CA GLY A 37 -10.56 -4.21 0.22
C GLY A 37 -9.52 -3.37 -0.50
N TYR A 38 -9.19 -3.75 -1.74
CA TYR A 38 -8.37 -2.92 -2.63
C TYR A 38 -9.20 -1.77 -3.22
N ARG A 39 -8.50 -0.71 -3.65
CA ARG A 39 -9.12 0.41 -4.35
C ARG A 39 -9.73 -0.03 -5.67
N THR A 40 -10.86 0.55 -6.03
CA THR A 40 -11.61 0.25 -7.27
C THR A 40 -11.75 1.46 -8.20
N HIS A 41 -11.44 2.66 -7.72
CA HIS A 41 -11.57 3.87 -8.54
C HIS A 41 -10.58 3.86 -9.71
N PRO A 42 -11.00 4.35 -10.89
CA PRO A 42 -10.15 4.42 -12.07
C PRO A 42 -9.04 5.47 -11.95
N ASP A 43 -9.20 6.43 -11.04
CA ASP A 43 -8.26 7.53 -10.89
C ASP A 43 -6.87 7.06 -10.40
N PRO A 44 -5.79 7.62 -10.96
CA PRO A 44 -4.43 7.26 -10.57
C PRO A 44 -4.17 7.71 -9.14
N MET A 45 -3.65 6.80 -8.31
CA MET A 45 -3.18 7.14 -6.96
C MET A 45 -1.71 7.56 -7.07
N GLN A 46 -1.39 8.78 -6.67
CA GLN A 46 -0.07 9.38 -6.87
C GLN A 46 0.61 9.69 -5.54
N ILE A 47 1.90 9.38 -5.45
CA ILE A 47 2.77 9.85 -4.37
C ILE A 47 3.26 11.24 -4.77
N VAL A 48 2.67 12.25 -4.14
CA VAL A 48 2.95 13.66 -4.42
C VAL A 48 3.68 14.33 -3.26
N SER A 49 4.44 15.37 -3.56
CA SER A 49 4.99 16.29 -2.57
C SER A 49 4.87 17.73 -3.06
N GLY A 50 5.24 18.68 -2.20
CA GLY A 50 5.18 20.09 -2.53
C GLY A 50 3.84 20.70 -2.14
N ARG A 51 3.60 21.91 -2.64
CA ARG A 51 2.41 22.67 -2.27
C ARG A 51 1.19 22.13 -3.01
N LEU A 52 0.02 22.22 -2.39
CA LEU A 52 -1.24 21.72 -2.94
C LEU A 52 -1.59 22.35 -4.31
N ASP A 53 -1.15 23.58 -4.56
CA ASP A 53 -1.34 24.30 -5.83
C ASP A 53 -0.41 23.83 -6.95
N ARG A 54 0.72 23.19 -6.61
CA ARG A 54 1.67 22.65 -7.58
C ARG A 54 2.31 21.37 -7.05
N PRO A 55 1.55 20.27 -6.98
CA PRO A 55 2.06 19.00 -6.49
C PRO A 55 3.09 18.46 -7.49
N ARG A 56 4.25 18.06 -6.96
CA ARG A 56 5.23 17.27 -7.69
C ARG A 56 4.91 15.80 -7.51
N VAL A 57 4.46 15.16 -8.58
CA VAL A 57 4.25 13.71 -8.62
C VAL A 57 5.59 13.01 -8.71
N PHE A 58 5.89 12.14 -7.76
CA PHE A 58 7.09 11.30 -7.77
C PHE A 58 6.83 9.92 -8.35
N TYR A 59 5.69 9.32 -7.99
CA TYR A 59 5.31 8.00 -8.42
C TYR A 59 3.81 7.93 -8.63
N GLU A 60 3.40 7.17 -9.62
CA GLU A 60 2.01 6.80 -9.87
C GLU A 60 1.85 5.31 -9.57
N ALA A 61 0.84 4.97 -8.77
CA ALA A 61 0.50 3.60 -8.43
C ALA A 61 -0.16 2.90 -9.62
N PRO A 62 0.04 1.58 -9.79
CA PRO A 62 -0.55 0.82 -10.89
C PRO A 62 -2.09 0.88 -10.84
N PRO A 63 -2.78 0.82 -11.99
CA PRO A 63 -4.24 0.87 -12.06
C PRO A 63 -4.94 -0.11 -11.11
N SER A 64 -6.10 0.28 -10.59
CA SER A 64 -6.87 -0.49 -9.61
C SER A 64 -7.16 -1.93 -10.06
N GLU A 65 -7.44 -2.13 -11.35
CA GLU A 65 -7.67 -3.45 -11.98
C GLU A 65 -6.49 -4.41 -11.81
N ARG A 66 -5.25 -3.89 -11.75
CA ARG A 66 -4.03 -4.69 -11.64
C ARG A 66 -3.59 -4.93 -10.20
N MET A 67 -4.23 -4.29 -9.21
CA MET A 67 -3.80 -4.42 -7.81
C MET A 67 -3.88 -5.85 -7.30
N GLU A 68 -4.87 -6.62 -7.74
CA GLU A 68 -5.02 -8.00 -7.28
C GLU A 68 -3.84 -8.87 -7.71
N GLU A 69 -3.43 -8.77 -8.97
CA GLU A 69 -2.31 -9.52 -9.54
C GLU A 69 -0.97 -9.11 -8.90
N GLU A 70 -0.73 -7.80 -8.78
CA GLU A 70 0.50 -7.27 -8.18
C GLU A 70 0.62 -7.69 -6.69
N MET A 71 -0.50 -7.69 -5.95
CA MET A 71 -0.50 -8.10 -4.55
C MET A 71 -0.35 -9.61 -4.37
N ASN A 72 -0.87 -10.43 -5.28
CA ASN A 72 -0.65 -11.88 -5.26
C ASN A 72 0.84 -12.21 -5.45
N GLN A 73 1.52 -11.47 -6.33
CA GLN A 73 2.97 -11.59 -6.47
C GLN A 73 3.70 -11.11 -5.22
N TYR A 74 3.26 -9.99 -4.61
CA TYR A 74 3.90 -9.43 -3.42
C TYR A 74 3.82 -10.35 -2.19
N ILE A 75 2.66 -10.97 -1.97
CA ILE A 75 2.38 -11.87 -0.84
C ILE A 75 3.06 -13.25 -1.02
N SER A 76 3.53 -13.57 -2.23
CA SER A 76 4.24 -14.82 -2.48
C SER A 76 5.55 -14.89 -1.67
N PRO A 77 5.82 -16.00 -0.96
CA PRO A 77 6.94 -16.13 -0.01
C PRO A 77 8.35 -15.99 -0.60
N GLY A 78 8.51 -15.83 -1.92
CA GLY A 78 9.80 -15.62 -2.61
C GLY A 78 10.13 -14.19 -3.01
N SER A 79 9.26 -13.20 -2.73
CA SER A 79 9.33 -11.86 -3.34
C SER A 79 10.17 -10.82 -2.60
N ILE A 80 10.80 -11.21 -1.48
CA ILE A 80 11.44 -10.27 -0.53
C ILE A 80 12.73 -9.64 -1.09
N GLU A 81 13.32 -10.18 -2.16
CA GLU A 81 14.48 -9.59 -2.83
C GLU A 81 14.09 -8.80 -4.09
N ARG A 82 13.25 -7.77 -3.95
CA ARG A 82 13.22 -6.70 -4.97
C ARG A 82 14.32 -5.70 -4.63
N PRO A 83 15.42 -5.63 -5.39
CA PRO A 83 16.43 -4.60 -5.15
C PRO A 83 15.74 -3.25 -5.27
N MET A 84 15.77 -2.47 -4.19
CA MET A 84 15.32 -1.08 -4.19
C MET A 84 15.95 -0.40 -5.39
N SER A 85 15.11 0.03 -6.34
CA SER A 85 15.61 0.65 -7.57
C SER A 85 16.48 1.85 -7.20
N ARG A 86 17.49 2.15 -8.04
CA ARG A 86 18.49 3.22 -7.83
C ARG A 86 17.87 4.57 -7.43
N CYS A 87 16.58 4.78 -7.74
CA CYS A 87 15.79 5.97 -7.46
C CYS A 87 15.35 6.13 -5.98
N GLN A 88 15.23 5.05 -5.19
CA GLN A 88 14.79 5.13 -3.77
C GLN A 88 15.87 5.64 -2.81
N ARG A 89 17.15 5.62 -3.22
CA ARG A 89 18.28 6.02 -2.36
C ARG A 89 18.37 7.53 -2.11
N SER A 90 17.76 8.35 -2.98
CA SER A 90 17.86 9.81 -2.90
C SER A 90 16.86 10.46 -1.93
N PHE A 91 15.87 9.72 -1.42
CA PHE A 91 14.81 10.27 -0.57
C PHE A 91 15.15 10.27 0.93
N MET A 92 16.08 9.42 1.39
CA MET A 92 16.51 9.39 2.80
C MET A 92 17.71 10.30 3.11
N GLN A 93 18.16 11.12 2.17
CA GLN A 93 19.28 12.07 2.38
C GLN A 93 18.90 13.54 2.11
N GLY A 94 17.61 13.87 2.13
CA GLY A 94 17.10 15.23 1.95
C GLY A 94 16.24 15.67 3.12
#